data_AF-X1DPU6-F1
#
_entry.id   AF-X1DPU6-F1
#
_cell.length_a   1.000
_cell.length_b   1.000
_cell.length_c   1.000
_cell.angle_alpha   90.00
_cell.angle_beta   90.00
_cell.angle_gamma   90.00
#
_symmetry.space_group_name_H-M   'P 1'
#
loop_
_entity.id
_entity.type
_entity.pdbx_description
1 polymer ?
#
loop_
_entity_poly.entity_id
_entity_poly.type
_entity_poly.pdbx_seq_one_letter_code
_entity_poly.pdbx_strand_id
1 'polypeptide(L)'
;GYDDLGSTFLTVLERYTADLHKHNSKLMLSGAVSSVIEQLEKTGLIRRIGRENVFADSERIGESVLAAWDAAEKWVTEQPPRPVIEPEMIAKRPND
;
A
#
# COMPACT_ATOMS: atom_id res chain seq x y z
N GLY A 1 4.17 24.06 5.98
CA GLY A 1 2.95 23.77 6.77
C GLY A 1 2.99 22.30 7.13
N TYR A 2 2.59 21.93 8.34
CA TYR A 2 2.66 20.55 8.82
C TYR A 2 1.75 19.60 7.99
N ASP A 3 0.77 20.17 7.31
CA ASP A 3 -0.21 19.42 6.50
C ASP A 3 0.22 19.17 5.05
N ASP A 4 1.34 19.73 4.58
CA ASP A 4 1.79 19.58 3.19
C ASP A 4 2.78 18.40 3.11
N LEU A 5 2.41 17.34 2.39
CA LEU A 5 3.31 16.22 2.10
C LEU A 5 4.42 16.76 1.21
N GLY A 6 5.64 16.78 1.75
CA GLY A 6 6.81 17.14 0.96
C GLY A 6 6.92 16.26 -0.29
N SER A 7 7.37 16.85 -1.40
CA SER A 7 7.56 16.17 -2.69
C SER A 7 8.36 14.87 -2.57
N THR A 8 9.34 14.82 -1.66
CA THR A 8 10.11 13.59 -1.37
C THR A 8 9.24 12.45 -0.87
N PHE A 9 8.30 12.71 0.03
CA PHE A 9 7.41 11.68 0.56
C PHE A 9 6.48 11.12 -0.53
N LEU A 10 5.92 12.01 -1.36
CA LEU A 10 5.10 11.62 -2.51
C LEU A 10 5.90 10.77 -3.50
N THR A 11 7.16 11.14 -3.80
CA THR A 11 8.04 10.33 -4.65
C THR A 11 8.33 8.95 -4.04
N VAL A 12 8.50 8.86 -2.72
CA VAL A 12 8.68 7.57 -2.03
C VAL A 12 7.44 6.70 -2.16
N LEU A 13 6.25 7.25 -1.91
CA LEU A 13 4.99 6.50 -2.06
C LEU A 13 4.75 6.06 -3.51
N GLU A 14 5.04 6.91 -4.48
CA GLU A 14 4.90 6.58 -5.90
C GLU A 14 5.81 5.42 -6.29
N ARG A 15 7.12 5.51 -5.95
CA ARG A 15 8.09 4.45 -6.23
C ARG A 15 7.69 3.14 -5.55
N TYR A 16 7.32 3.22 -4.28
CA TYR A 16 6.95 2.03 -3.52
C TYR A 16 5.69 1.36 -4.06
N THR A 17 4.66 2.12 -4.39
CA THR A 17 3.44 1.60 -5.04
C THR A 17 3.78 0.91 -6.36
N ALA A 18 4.66 1.52 -7.17
CA ALA A 18 5.10 0.93 -8.43
C ALA A 18 5.85 -0.39 -8.23
N ASP A 19 6.74 -0.46 -7.24
CA ASP A 19 7.52 -1.67 -6.95
C ASP A 19 6.63 -2.79 -6.40
N LEU A 20 5.67 -2.49 -5.53
CA LEU A 20 4.69 -3.47 -5.06
C LEU A 20 3.89 -4.05 -6.23
N HIS A 21 3.42 -3.22 -7.16
CA HIS A 21 2.67 -3.68 -8.33
C HIS A 21 3.49 -4.65 -9.21
N LYS A 22 4.80 -4.40 -9.39
CA LYS A 22 5.69 -5.33 -10.12
C LYS A 22 5.75 -6.72 -9.48
N HIS A 23 5.52 -6.81 -8.18
CA HIS A 23 5.54 -8.05 -7.41
C HIS A 23 4.13 -8.57 -7.07
N ASN A 24 3.10 -8.18 -7.84
CA ASN A 24 1.70 -8.54 -7.60
C ASN A 24 1.24 -8.25 -6.15
N SER A 25 1.82 -7.21 -5.56
CA SER A 25 1.53 -6.70 -4.23
C SER A 25 0.82 -5.35 -4.34
N LYS A 26 0.18 -4.88 -3.26
CA LYS A 26 -0.49 -3.56 -3.23
C LYS A 26 -0.19 -2.82 -1.93
N LEU A 27 -0.31 -1.50 -2.00
CA LEU A 27 -0.19 -0.61 -0.85
C LEU A 27 -1.59 -0.32 -0.28
N MET A 28 -1.75 -0.42 1.04
CA MET A 28 -2.91 0.10 1.77
C MET A 28 -2.44 1.12 2.82
N LEU A 29 -3.07 2.29 2.88
CA LEU A 29 -2.76 3.37 3.82
C LEU A 29 -3.89 3.49 4.85
N SER A 30 -3.58 3.33 6.14
CA SER A 30 -4.52 3.54 7.24
C SER A 30 -4.23 4.82 8.01
N GLY A 31 -5.27 5.44 8.56
CA GLY A 31 -5.16 6.66 9.37
C GLY A 31 -4.80 7.89 8.53
N ALA A 32 -5.19 7.91 7.26
CA ALA A 32 -4.90 9.04 6.38
C ALA A 32 -5.80 10.22 6.75
N VAL A 33 -5.20 11.27 7.31
CA VAL A 33 -5.90 12.54 7.57
C VAL A 33 -6.37 13.19 6.25
N SER A 34 -7.43 13.99 6.29
CA SER A 34 -8.03 14.60 5.09
C SER A 34 -7.05 15.35 4.20
N SER A 35 -6.10 16.10 4.79
CA SER A 35 -5.08 16.85 4.03
C SER A 35 -4.17 15.94 3.20
N VAL A 36 -3.86 14.75 3.70
CA VAL A 36 -3.09 13.72 2.99
C VAL A 36 -3.90 13.16 1.84
N ILE A 37 -5.18 12.82 2.07
CA ILE A 37 -6.07 12.30 1.03
C ILE A 37 -6.20 13.31 -0.11
N GLU A 38 -6.48 14.58 0.20
CA GLU A 38 -6.59 15.65 -0.80
C GLU A 38 -5.33 15.80 -1.65
N GLN A 39 -4.15 15.64 -1.06
CA GLN A 39 -2.90 15.73 -1.82
C GLN A 39 -2.65 14.52 -2.70
N LEU A 40 -2.98 13.32 -2.23
CA LEU A 40 -2.96 12.12 -3.08
C LEU A 40 -3.94 12.25 -4.25
N GLU A 41 -5.09 12.91 -4.05
CA GLU A 41 -6.05 13.23 -5.10
C GLU A 41 -5.50 14.26 -6.10
N LYS A 42 -5.00 15.40 -5.60
CA LYS A 42 -4.42 16.49 -6.41
C LYS A 42 -3.26 16.01 -7.28
N THR A 43 -2.41 15.15 -6.75
CA THR A 43 -1.26 14.58 -7.47
C THR A 43 -1.64 13.41 -8.38
N GLY A 44 -2.85 12.87 -8.23
CA GLY A 44 -3.29 11.67 -8.94
C GLY A 44 -2.70 10.36 -8.41
N LEU A 45 -1.82 10.40 -7.41
CA LEU A 45 -1.20 9.23 -6.80
C LEU A 45 -2.26 8.30 -6.18
N ILE A 46 -3.39 8.85 -5.71
CA ILE A 46 -4.51 8.07 -5.17
C ILE A 46 -5.06 7.05 -6.17
N ARG A 47 -5.04 7.35 -7.48
CA ARG A 47 -5.50 6.42 -8.52
C ARG A 47 -4.52 5.28 -8.73
N ARG A 48 -3.23 5.54 -8.50
CA ARG A 48 -2.17 4.54 -8.62
C ARG A 48 -2.12 3.63 -7.39
N ILE A 49 -2.44 4.14 -6.20
CA ILE A 49 -2.61 3.34 -4.99
C ILE A 49 -3.94 2.54 -5.04
N GLY A 50 -4.97 3.11 -5.67
CA GLY A 50 -6.35 2.64 -5.57
C GLY A 50 -7.05 3.35 -4.40
N ARG A 51 -8.15 4.06 -4.68
CA ARG A 51 -8.83 4.90 -3.68
C ARG A 51 -9.37 4.06 -2.53
N GLU A 52 -9.80 2.84 -2.83
CA GLU A 52 -10.28 1.84 -1.89
C GLU A 52 -9.19 1.34 -0.93
N ASN A 53 -7.91 1.55 -1.26
CA ASN A 53 -6.78 1.17 -0.42
C ASN A 53 -6.31 2.33 0.49
N VAL A 54 -7.06 3.43 0.57
CA VAL A 54 -6.76 4.59 1.45
C VAL A 54 -7.90 4.77 2.45
N PHE A 55 -7.61 4.42 3.69
CA PHE A 55 -8.54 4.45 4.82
C PHE A 55 -8.30 5.73 5.62
N ALA A 56 -9.33 6.57 5.70
CA ALA A 56 -9.28 7.82 6.44
C ALA A 56 -9.02 7.58 7.94
N ASP A 57 -8.47 8.59 8.62
CA ASP A 57 -8.48 8.57 10.07
C ASP A 57 -9.91 8.55 10.63
N SER A 58 -10.03 8.04 11.85
CA SER A 58 -11.30 7.96 12.57
C SER A 58 -11.06 8.42 14.00
N GLU A 59 -12.08 9.02 14.60
CA GLU A 59 -12.12 9.35 16.03
C GLU A 59 -11.94 8.10 16.91
N ARG A 60 -12.33 6.93 16.40
CA ARG A 60 -12.17 5.65 17.08
C ARG A 60 -10.79 5.07 16.81
N ILE A 61 -9.97 5.04 17.86
CA ILE A 61 -8.63 4.47 17.82
C ILE A 61 -8.66 3.06 17.21
N GLY A 62 -7.79 2.85 16.22
CA GLY A 62 -7.60 1.54 15.58
C GLY A 62 -8.62 1.18 14.51
N GLU A 63 -9.72 1.92 14.35
CA GLU A 63 -10.76 1.60 13.35
C GLU A 63 -10.21 1.57 11.92
N SER A 64 -9.45 2.60 11.54
CA SER A 64 -8.86 2.69 10.21
C SER A 64 -7.85 1.56 9.94
N VAL A 65 -7.10 1.15 10.96
CA VAL A 65 -6.13 0.06 10.87
C VAL A 65 -6.85 -1.28 10.73
N LEU A 66 -7.91 -1.52 11.51
CA LEU A 66 -8.72 -2.73 11.41
C LEU A 66 -9.38 -2.84 10.04
N ALA A 67 -9.94 -1.74 9.52
CA ALA A 67 -10.53 -1.73 8.18
C ALA A 67 -9.50 -2.05 7.09
N ALA A 68 -8.28 -1.51 7.19
CA ALA A 68 -7.19 -1.82 6.27
C ALA A 68 -6.73 -3.28 6.40
N TRP A 69 -6.67 -3.81 7.63
CA TRP A 69 -6.32 -5.20 7.90
C TRP A 69 -7.33 -6.17 7.29
N ASP A 70 -8.62 -5.96 7.54
CA ASP A 70 -9.70 -6.80 7.01
C ASP A 70 -9.70 -6.80 5.47
N ALA A 71 -9.50 -5.61 4.87
CA ALA A 71 -9.37 -5.49 3.41
C ALA A 71 -8.13 -6.23 2.88
N ALA A 72 -7.02 -6.18 3.61
CA ALA A 72 -5.79 -6.88 3.24
C ALA A 72 -5.95 -8.40 3.32
N GLU A 73 -6.53 -8.92 4.41
CA GLU A 73 -6.80 -10.36 4.57
C GLU A 73 -7.73 -10.88 3.48
N LYS A 74 -8.80 -10.13 3.19
CA LYS A 74 -9.71 -10.47 2.10
C LYS A 74 -8.97 -10.53 0.77
N TRP A 75 -8.16 -9.52 0.45
CA TRP A 75 -7.42 -9.48 -0.80
C TRP A 75 -6.38 -10.61 -0.92
N VAL A 76 -5.68 -10.94 0.15
CA VAL A 76 -4.73 -12.07 0.17
C VAL A 76 -5.45 -13.40 -0.01
N THR A 77 -6.63 -13.57 0.58
CA THR A 77 -7.42 -14.81 0.47
C THR A 77 -8.00 -15.00 -0.94
N GLU A 78 -8.33 -13.92 -1.63
CA GLU A 78 -8.81 -13.94 -3.03
C GLU A 78 -7.67 -14.19 -4.04
N GLN A 79 -6.41 -14.01 -3.62
CA GLN A 79 -5.26 -14.28 -4.48
C GLN A 79 -5.01 -15.78 -4.61
N PRO A 80 -4.57 -16.26 -5.79
CA PRO A 80 -4.05 -17.61 -5.91
C PRO A 80 -2.89 -17.80 -4.92
N PRO A 81 -2.71 -19.01 -4.35
CA PRO A 81 -1.62 -19.28 -3.41
C PRO A 81 -0.31 -18.82 -4.03
N ARG A 82 0.43 -17.96 -3.32
CA ARG A 82 1.80 -17.65 -3.73
C ARG A 82 2.54 -19.00 -3.79
N PRO A 83 3.18 -19.35 -4.92
CA PRO A 83 3.93 -20.59 -4.99
C PRO A 83 4.93 -20.62 -3.83
N VAL A 84 4.82 -21.66 -3.01
CA VAL A 84 5.78 -21.91 -1.93
C VAL A 84 7.13 -22.05 -2.64
N ILE A 85 8.02 -21.09 -2.42
CA ILE A 85 9.39 -21.24 -2.89
C ILE A 85 10.01 -22.27 -1.97
N GLU A 86 10.06 -23.52 -2.42
CA GLU A 86 10.71 -24.59 -1.69
C GLU A 86 12.17 -24.21 -1.43
N PRO A 87 12.74 -24.54 -0.26
CA PRO A 87 14.13 -24.20 0.09
C PRO A 87 15.14 -24.58 -1.00
N GLU A 88 14.85 -25.62 -1.77
CA GLU A 88 15.67 -26.14 -2.87
C GLU A 88 15.80 -25.16 -4.05
N MET A 89 14.81 -24.28 -4.25
CA MET A 89 14.80 -23.26 -5.30
C MET A 89 15.62 -22.02 -4.93
N ILE A 90 15.90 -21.80 -3.64
CA ILE A 90 16.74 -20.68 -3.17
C ILE A 90 18.22 -20.95 -3.50
N ALA A 91 18.65 -22.20 -3.38
CA ALA A 91 20.04 -22.62 -3.65
C ALA A 91 20.43 -22.63 -5.14
N LYS A 92 19.47 -22.50 -6.06
CA LYS A 92 19.69 -22.54 -7.52
C LYS A 92 19.62 -21.18 -8.21
N ARG A 93 19.38 -20.08 -7.48
CA ARG A 93 19.51 -18.75 -8.10
C ARG A 93 20.99 -18.48 -8.40
N PRO A 94 21.40 -18.32 -9.68
CA PRO A 94 22.71 -17.78 -9.97
C PRO A 94 22.80 -16.39 -9.34
N ASN A 95 23.97 -16.03 -8.83
CA ASN A 95 24.25 -14.68 -8.34
C ASN A 95 23.97 -13.67 -9.48
N ASP A 96 22.90 -12.88 -9.32
CA ASP A 96 22.69 -11.63 -10.08
C ASP A 96 23.38 -10.48 -9.33
#